data_AF-A0A2T2SY98-F1
#
_entry.id   AF-A0A2T2SY98-F1
#
_cell.length_a   1.000
_cell.length_b   1.000
_cell.length_c   1.000
_cell.angle_alpha   90.00
_cell.angle_beta   90.00
_cell.angle_gamma   90.00
#
_symmetry.space_group_name_H-M   'P 1'
#
loop_
_entity.id
_entity.type
_entity.pdbx_description
1 polymer ?
#
loop_
_entity_poly.entity_id
_entity_poly.type
_entity_poly.pdbx_seq_one_letter_code
_entity_poly.pdbx_strand_id
1 'polypeptide(L)' 'MPKTLEPPEIDRDLALDHGLTDDEYDEILDRLGRTPSFVELGIYSVMWSEHCSYKNSIALLQTLPQEGERL' A
#
# COMPACT_ATOMS: atom_id res chain seq x y z
N MET A 1 11.95 28.50 -15.86
CA MET A 1 11.98 27.05 -16.09
C MET A 1 11.56 26.38 -14.79
N PRO A 2 10.49 25.58 -14.72
CA PRO A 2 10.24 24.80 -13.51
C PRO A 2 11.44 23.86 -13.31
N LYS A 3 11.93 23.75 -12.07
CA LYS A 3 12.96 22.76 -11.72
C LYS A 3 12.41 21.39 -12.08
N THR A 4 13.14 20.62 -12.88
CA THR A 4 12.90 19.18 -13.02
C THR A 4 13.02 18.60 -11.62
N LEU A 5 11.91 18.17 -11.04
CA LEU A 5 11.90 17.49 -9.76
C LEU A 5 12.36 16.06 -10.04
N GLU A 6 13.64 15.79 -9.79
CA GLU A 6 14.11 14.41 -9.72
C GLU A 6 13.35 13.73 -8.58
N PRO A 7 12.75 12.54 -8.80
CA PRO A 7 12.06 11.83 -7.74
C PRO A 7 13.04 11.51 -6.61
N PRO A 8 12.60 11.57 -5.34
CA PRO A 8 13.46 11.26 -4.21
C PRO A 8 13.96 9.81 -4.31
N GLU A 9 15.12 9.55 -3.71
CA GLU A 9 15.57 8.17 -3.52
C GLU A 9 14.55 7.42 -2.67
N ILE A 10 14.25 6.19 -3.07
CA ILE A 10 13.26 5.35 -2.40
C ILE A 10 13.98 4.46 -1.41
N ASP A 11 13.92 4.87 -0.15
CA ASP A 11 14.44 4.14 1.00
C ASP A 11 13.32 3.73 1.95
N ARG A 12 13.70 2.96 2.97
CA ARG A 12 12.79 2.43 3.98
C ARG A 12 12.22 3.55 4.87
N ASP A 13 13.01 4.59 5.13
CA ASP A 13 12.58 5.76 5.91
C ASP A 13 11.45 6.51 5.18
N LEU A 14 11.58 6.70 3.86
CA LEU A 14 10.52 7.28 3.04
C LEU A 14 9.26 6.41 3.03
N ALA A 15 9.40 5.08 2.97
CA ALA A 15 8.24 4.18 3.05
C ALA A 15 7.49 4.34 4.39
N LEU A 16 8.22 4.46 5.50
CA LEU A 16 7.67 4.71 6.83
C LEU A 16 6.97 6.09 6.91
N ASP A 17 7.58 7.13 6.35
CA ASP A 17 6.98 8.47 6.24
C ASP A 17 5.68 8.46 5.42
N HIS A 18 5.59 7.56 4.45
CA HIS A 18 4.38 7.30 3.66
C HIS A 18 3.35 6.40 4.38
N GLY A 19 3.59 6.02 5.63
CA GLY A 19 2.66 5.24 6.45
C GLY A 19 2.62 3.74 6.10
N LEU A 20 3.61 3.25 5.36
CA LEU A 20 3.85 1.82 5.19
C LEU A 20 4.61 1.29 6.41
N THR A 21 4.41 0.03 6.76
CA THR A 21 5.29 -0.66 7.73
C THR A 21 6.53 -1.22 7.05
N ASP A 22 7.51 -1.61 7.86
CA ASP A 22 8.69 -2.30 7.38
C ASP A 22 8.37 -3.59 6.62
N ASP A 23 7.41 -4.36 7.11
CA ASP A 23 6.95 -5.60 6.48
C ASP A 23 6.22 -5.31 5.17
N GLU A 24 5.39 -4.26 5.12
CA GLU A 24 4.68 -3.85 3.90
C GLU A 24 5.68 -3.40 2.82
N TYR A 25 6.76 -2.70 3.18
CA TYR A 25 7.80 -2.31 2.24
C TYR A 25 8.58 -3.52 1.69
N ASP A 26 8.93 -4.48 2.55
CA ASP A 26 9.57 -5.72 2.12
C ASP A 26 8.67 -6.53 1.19
N GLU A 27 7.37 -6.59 1.50
CA GLU A 27 6.40 -7.25 0.64
C GLU A 27 6.25 -6.55 -0.72
N ILE A 28 6.36 -5.22 -0.78
CA ILE A 28 6.40 -4.48 -2.04
C ILE A 28 7.64 -4.83 -2.86
N LEU A 29 8.82 -4.90 -2.22
CA LEU A 29 10.07 -5.30 -2.88
C LEU A 29 10.00 -6.72 -3.42
N ASP A 30 9.47 -7.66 -2.64
CA ASP A 30 9.30 -9.06 -3.05
C ASP A 30 8.31 -9.21 -4.20
N ARG A 31 7.19 -8.46 -4.17
CA ARG A 31 6.16 -8.48 -5.23
C ARG A 31 6.66 -7.87 -6.53
N LEU A 32 7.49 -6.82 -6.47
CA LEU A 32 8.01 -6.13 -7.65
C LEU A 32 9.34 -6.72 -8.17
N GLY A 33 10.11 -7.38 -7.31
CA GLY A 33 11.47 -7.84 -7.61
C GLY A 33 12.49 -6.70 -7.82
N ARG A 34 12.13 -5.47 -7.47
CA ARG A 34 12.93 -4.25 -7.60
C ARG A 34 12.43 -3.17 -6.64
N THR A 35 13.21 -2.10 -6.46
CA THR A 35 12.76 -0.90 -5.75
C THR A 35 11.60 -0.24 -6.52
N PRO A 36 10.48 0.11 -5.84
CA PRO A 36 9.41 0.87 -6.46
C PRO A 36 9.89 2.28 -6.83
N SER A 37 9.26 2.90 -7.83
CA SER A 37 9.37 4.34 -8.06
C SER A 37 8.57 5.13 -7.02
N PHE A 38 8.84 6.43 -6.88
CA PHE A 38 8.11 7.30 -5.96
C PHE A 38 6.58 7.25 -6.16
N VAL A 39 6.13 7.19 -7.41
CA VAL A 39 4.71 7.11 -7.74
C VAL A 39 4.12 5.75 -7.34
N GLU A 40 4.85 4.66 -7.60
CA GLU A 40 4.42 3.31 -7.18
C GLU A 40 4.34 3.21 -5.65
N LEU A 41 5.34 3.73 -4.93
CA LEU A 41 5.34 3.78 -3.46
C LEU A 41 4.11 4.54 -2.93
N GLY A 42 3.81 5.71 -3.51
CA GLY A 42 2.64 6.49 -3.14
C GLY A 42 1.32 5.76 -3.40
N ILE A 43 1.22 5.00 -4.50
CA ILE A 43 0.05 4.16 -4.79
C ILE A 43 -0.08 3.06 -3.73
N TYR A 44 1.00 2.34 -3.42
CA TYR A 44 0.97 1.28 -2.41
C TYR A 44 0.56 1.82 -1.03
N SER A 45 1.13 2.96 -0.61
CA SER A 45 0.80 3.64 0.65
C SER A 45 -0.72 3.87 0.81
N VAL A 46 -1.38 4.40 -0.22
CA VAL A 46 -2.83 4.65 -0.16
C VAL A 46 -3.61 3.35 -0.22
N MET A 47 -3.28 2.46 -1.17
CA MET A 47 -4.04 1.23 -1.41
C MET A 47 -3.99 0.25 -0.23
N TRP A 48 -2.87 0.22 0.50
CA TRP A 48 -2.67 -0.67 1.65
C TRP A 48 -3.00 -0.02 3.00
N SER A 49 -3.46 1.24 2.98
CA SER A 49 -4.03 1.88 4.17
C SER A 49 -5.28 1.13 4.65
N GLU A 50 -5.61 1.21 5.95
CA GLU A 50 -6.86 0.60 6.48
C GLU A 50 -8.10 1.14 5.76
N HIS A 51 -8.10 2.43 5.42
CA HIS A 51 -9.23 3.07 4.76
C HIS A 51 -9.59 2.42 3.42
N CYS A 52 -8.58 1.98 2.66
CA CYS A 52 -8.79 1.37 1.35
C CYS A 52 -8.83 -0.16 1.40
N SER A 53 -8.00 -0.78 2.24
CA SER A 53 -7.81 -2.24 2.26
C SER A 53 -8.75 -2.98 3.21
N TYR A 54 -9.34 -2.28 4.20
CA TYR A 54 -10.08 -2.92 5.31
C TYR A 54 -9.26 -3.99 6.04
N LYS A 55 -7.93 -3.86 6.08
CA LYS A 55 -7.02 -4.93 6.55
C LYS A 55 -7.37 -5.50 7.93
N ASN A 56 -7.86 -4.67 8.86
CA ASN A 56 -8.31 -5.13 10.18
C ASN A 56 -9.76 -5.64 10.16
N SER A 57 -10.61 -4.98 9.38
CA SER A 57 -12.06 -5.22 9.40
C SER A 57 -12.49 -6.43 8.55
N ILE A 58 -11.72 -6.78 7.52
CA ILE A 58 -12.09 -7.80 6.52
C ILE A 58 -12.31 -9.18 7.11
N ALA A 59 -11.48 -9.60 8.08
CA ALA A 59 -11.60 -10.90 8.74
C ALA A 59 -12.94 -11.03 9.49
N LEU A 60 -13.42 -9.95 10.10
CA LEU A 60 -14.72 -9.93 10.77
C LEU A 60 -15.87 -9.89 9.75
N LEU A 61 -15.75 -9.08 8.70
CA LEU A 61 -16.76 -8.97 7.64
C LEU A 61 -16.99 -10.31 6.92
N GLN A 62 -15.97 -11.16 6.83
CA GLN A 62 -16.07 -12.52 6.29
C GLN A 62 -16.90 -13.48 7.15
N THR A 63 -17.16 -13.18 8.43
CA THR A 63 -18.00 -14.02 9.29
C THR A 63 -19.49 -13.76 9.12
N LEU A 64 -19.86 -12.67 8.45
CA LEU A 64 -21.25 -12.31 8.22
C LEU A 64 -21.86 -13.21 7.12
N PRO A 65 -23.18 -13.44 7.12
CA PRO A 65 -23.84 -14.14 6.03
C PRO A 65 -23.66 -13.38 4.71
N GLN A 66 -22.99 -14.01 3.74
CA GLN A 66 -22.71 -13.44 2.42
C GLN A 66 -23.53 -14.08 1.29
N GLU A 67 -24.38 -15.05 1.61
CA GLU A 67 -25.24 -15.77 0.67
C GLU A 67 -26.70 -15.39 0.87
N GLY A 68 -27.43 -15.18 -0.22
CA GLY A 68 -28.85 -14.88 -0.19
C GLY A 68 -29.49 -15.00 -1.58
N GLU A 69 -30.77 -15.33 -1.65
CA GLU A 69 -31.50 -15.56 -2.92
C GLU A 69 -31.53 -14.35 -3.87
N ARG A 70 -31.18 -13.15 -3.37
CA ARG A 70 -31.14 -11.88 -4.10
C ARG A 70 -29.78 -11.17 -4.07
N LEU A 71 -28.74 -11.83 -3.55
CA LEU A 71 -27.34 -11.39 -3.69
C LEU A 71 -26.77 -12.01 -4.97
#